data_AF-A0A2V8ES54-F1
#
_entry.id   AF-A0A2V8ES54-F1
#
_cell.length_a   1.000
_cell.length_b   1.000
_cell.length_c   1.000
_cell.angle_alpha   90.00
_cell.angle_beta   90.00
_cell.angle_gamma   90.00
#
_symmetry.space_group_name_H-M   'P 1'
#
loop_
_entity.id
_entity.type
_entity.pdbx_description
1 polymer ?
#
loop_
_entity_poly.entity_id
_entity_poly.type
_entity_poly.pdbx_seq_one_letter_code
_entity_poly.pdbx_strand_id
1 'polypeptide(L)'
;MLPAALAAQTRTPKTHRLEATPGTVAYGYYWAGARPVLRIASGDIIDVDTLLTNNPIGLQRAGVSPEKIQDSLKAIVAEVTGDRRGPGGHILTGPVYVEGAEPGDVLEVKILSIDFSIDYGYNGCNGFIPENCDRSVGSRIMPIDRKTMTSEYAPGIVIPLRPFFGSMGVAPAPELGRVSSNPPGRHAGNLDNRELVAGTTLFIPVFAPGALFEIGDGH
;
A
#
# COMPACT_ATOMS: atom_id res chain seq x y z
N MET A 1 17.43 23.02 -33.63
CA MET A 1 16.30 23.54 -32.82
C MET A 1 16.37 22.85 -31.47
N LEU A 2 16.72 23.58 -30.40
CA LEU A 2 16.58 23.05 -29.04
C LEU A 2 15.07 22.98 -28.71
N PRO A 3 14.58 21.90 -28.08
CA PRO A 3 13.20 21.89 -27.61
C PRO A 3 13.06 22.91 -26.49
N ALA A 4 12.03 23.75 -26.59
CA ALA A 4 11.67 24.69 -25.55
C ALA A 4 11.35 23.90 -24.28
N ALA A 5 12.13 24.12 -23.21
CA ALA A 5 11.75 23.70 -21.89
C ALA A 5 10.43 24.39 -21.55
N LEU A 6 9.33 23.63 -21.47
CA LEU A 6 8.08 24.16 -20.93
C LEU A 6 8.39 24.64 -19.51
N ALA A 7 8.27 25.95 -19.30
CA ALA A 7 8.27 26.50 -17.96
C ALA A 7 7.08 25.87 -17.21
N ALA A 8 7.37 24.98 -16.26
CA ALA A 8 6.37 24.45 -15.35
C ALA A 8 5.80 25.65 -14.58
N GLN A 9 4.55 26.01 -14.87
CA GLN A 9 3.83 26.99 -14.06
C GLN A 9 3.82 26.48 -12.63
N THR A 10 4.25 27.30 -11.69
CA THR A 10 4.27 27.00 -10.26
C THR A 10 2.83 26.92 -9.75
N ARG A 11 2.19 25.77 -9.99
CA ARG A 11 0.89 25.42 -9.45
C ARG A 11 1.07 25.06 -7.97
N THR A 12 0.30 25.68 -7.09
CA THR A 12 0.25 25.25 -5.69
C THR A 12 -0.33 23.83 -5.63
N PRO A 13 0.34 22.87 -4.98
CA PRO A 13 -0.16 21.51 -4.82
C PRO A 13 -1.55 21.51 -4.17
N LYS A 14 -2.49 20.74 -4.71
CA LYS A 14 -3.74 20.41 -4.02
C LYS A 14 -3.54 19.12 -3.24
N THR A 15 -4.14 19.07 -2.05
CA THR A 15 -4.20 17.83 -1.25
C THR A 15 -5.54 17.15 -1.49
N HIS A 16 -5.51 15.85 -1.78
CA HIS A 16 -6.68 15.00 -1.99
C HIS A 16 -6.72 13.92 -0.93
N ARG A 17 -7.89 13.65 -0.36
CA ARG A 17 -8.10 12.54 0.57
C ARG A 17 -8.59 11.32 -0.20
N LEU A 18 -8.00 10.16 0.06
CA LEU A 18 -8.41 8.88 -0.54
C LEU A 18 -8.58 7.83 0.57
N GLU A 19 -9.82 7.59 0.94
CA GLU A 19 -10.17 6.60 1.96
C GLU A 19 -10.17 5.18 1.37
N ALA A 20 -9.85 4.18 2.19
CA ALA A 20 -9.90 2.78 1.84
C ALA A 20 -11.35 2.28 2.02
N THR A 21 -12.02 2.01 0.92
CA THR A 21 -13.41 1.54 0.87
C THR A 21 -13.52 0.38 -0.13
N PRO A 22 -14.62 -0.40 -0.13
CA PRO A 22 -14.85 -1.43 -1.15
C PRO A 22 -14.77 -0.89 -2.60
N GLY A 23 -15.01 0.39 -2.83
CA GLY A 23 -14.98 1.02 -4.15
C GLY A 23 -13.63 1.63 -4.54
N THR A 24 -12.69 1.76 -3.59
CA THR A 24 -11.44 2.51 -3.76
C THR A 24 -10.18 1.66 -3.58
N VAL A 25 -10.34 0.32 -3.54
CA VAL A 25 -9.22 -0.61 -3.38
C VAL A 25 -9.14 -1.62 -4.52
N ALA A 26 -7.92 -1.96 -4.91
CA ALA A 26 -7.56 -3.16 -5.63
C ALA A 26 -7.13 -4.23 -4.60
N TYR A 27 -7.92 -5.29 -4.45
CA TYR A 27 -7.60 -6.33 -3.49
C TYR A 27 -6.87 -7.49 -4.16
N GLY A 28 -5.53 -7.49 -4.09
CA GLY A 28 -4.66 -8.60 -4.49
C GLY A 28 -4.06 -8.53 -5.89
N TYR A 29 -4.14 -7.39 -6.58
CA TYR A 29 -3.62 -7.25 -7.94
C TYR A 29 -3.34 -5.80 -8.33
N TYR A 30 -2.53 -5.62 -9.37
CA TYR A 30 -2.41 -4.39 -10.16
C TYR A 30 -2.96 -4.64 -11.58
N TRP A 31 -3.54 -3.63 -12.23
CA TRP A 31 -4.14 -3.81 -13.56
C TRP A 31 -4.26 -2.53 -14.39
N ALA A 32 -3.77 -2.56 -15.63
CA ALA A 32 -3.90 -1.43 -16.58
C ALA A 32 -5.35 -1.14 -17.02
N GLY A 33 -6.26 -2.11 -16.92
CA GLY A 33 -7.68 -1.92 -17.22
C GLY A 33 -8.51 -1.42 -16.05
N ALA A 34 -7.89 -1.12 -14.91
CA ALA A 34 -8.59 -0.65 -13.72
C ALA A 34 -9.17 0.76 -13.94
N ARG A 35 -10.38 0.98 -13.42
CA ARG A 35 -11.00 2.31 -13.42
C ARG A 35 -10.37 3.14 -12.30
N PRO A 36 -9.86 4.34 -12.59
CA PRO A 36 -9.28 5.18 -11.56
C PRO A 36 -10.35 5.67 -10.58
N VAL A 37 -9.98 5.70 -9.30
CA VAL A 37 -10.87 6.11 -8.20
C VAL A 37 -10.59 7.54 -7.74
N LEU A 38 -9.43 8.07 -8.13
CA LEU A 38 -9.04 9.46 -7.94
C LEU A 38 -8.24 9.91 -9.18
N ARG A 39 -8.42 11.16 -9.60
CA ARG A 39 -7.61 11.81 -10.63
C ARG A 39 -6.93 13.03 -10.03
N ILE A 40 -5.62 13.14 -10.20
CA ILE A 40 -4.80 14.24 -9.68
C ILE A 40 -3.93 14.82 -10.78
N ALA A 41 -3.52 16.08 -10.64
CA ALA A 41 -2.49 16.64 -11.51
C ALA A 41 -1.10 16.41 -10.92
N SER A 42 -0.07 16.34 -11.78
CA SER A 42 1.33 16.21 -11.32
C SER A 42 1.68 17.27 -10.27
N GLY A 43 2.36 16.84 -9.21
CA GLY A 43 2.72 17.66 -8.05
C GLY A 43 1.61 17.82 -6.99
N ASP A 44 0.42 17.24 -7.16
CA ASP A 44 -0.57 17.14 -6.07
C ASP A 44 -0.12 16.17 -4.97
N ILE A 45 -0.74 16.31 -3.80
CA ILE A 45 -0.55 15.45 -2.63
C ILE A 45 -1.79 14.57 -2.47
N ILE A 46 -1.57 13.29 -2.16
CA ILE A 46 -2.62 12.38 -1.73
C ILE A 46 -2.40 11.99 -0.27
N ASP A 47 -3.44 12.10 0.54
CA ASP A 47 -3.54 11.57 1.90
C ASP A 47 -4.40 10.30 1.81
N VAL A 48 -3.80 9.15 2.08
CA VAL A 48 -4.36 7.84 1.70
C VAL A 48 -4.49 6.94 2.92
N ASP A 49 -5.68 6.38 3.12
CA ASP A 49 -5.85 5.26 4.05
C ASP A 49 -5.31 3.97 3.46
N THR A 50 -4.56 3.23 4.25
CA THR A 50 -4.09 1.89 3.89
C THR A 50 -4.56 0.86 4.90
N LEU A 51 -4.58 -0.40 4.47
CA LEU A 51 -4.92 -1.53 5.30
C LEU A 51 -3.76 -2.52 5.40
N LEU A 52 -3.75 -3.24 6.51
CA LEU A 52 -2.83 -4.35 6.79
C LEU A 52 -3.21 -5.60 5.98
N THR A 53 -2.25 -6.50 5.76
CA THR A 53 -2.40 -7.70 4.92
C THR A 53 -2.98 -8.92 5.67
N ASN A 54 -4.11 -8.71 6.35
CA ASN A 54 -4.84 -9.72 7.13
C ASN A 54 -6.36 -9.48 6.98
N ASN A 55 -7.18 -10.27 7.65
CA ASN A 55 -8.63 -10.13 7.63
C ASN A 55 -9.23 -10.15 9.06
N PRO A 56 -10.48 -9.71 9.24
CA PRO A 56 -11.11 -9.64 10.56
C PRO A 56 -11.10 -10.97 11.33
N ILE A 57 -11.25 -12.11 10.64
CA ILE A 57 -11.24 -13.43 11.28
C ILE A 57 -9.83 -13.77 11.79
N GLY A 58 -8.80 -13.51 10.98
CA GLY A 58 -7.41 -13.72 11.34
C GLY A 58 -6.97 -12.87 12.53
N LEU A 59 -7.36 -11.58 12.54
CA LEU A 59 -7.09 -10.67 13.65
C LEU A 59 -7.79 -11.09 14.94
N GLN A 60 -9.06 -11.51 14.87
CA GLN A 60 -9.78 -12.01 16.04
C GLN A 60 -9.16 -13.29 16.61
N ARG A 61 -8.72 -14.23 15.74
CA ARG A 61 -7.99 -15.42 16.18
C ARG A 61 -6.66 -15.08 16.86
N ALA A 62 -6.03 -13.98 16.46
CA ALA A 62 -4.82 -13.46 17.08
C ALA A 62 -5.08 -12.63 18.36
N GLY A 63 -6.35 -12.44 18.75
CA GLY A 63 -6.75 -11.78 19.99
C GLY A 63 -7.16 -10.31 19.86
N VAL A 64 -7.30 -9.76 18.64
CA VAL A 64 -7.84 -8.40 18.45
C VAL A 64 -9.35 -8.39 18.66
N SER A 65 -9.86 -7.50 19.51
CA SER A 65 -11.30 -7.37 19.72
C SER A 65 -12.00 -6.79 18.47
N PRO A 66 -13.24 -7.20 18.16
CA PRO A 66 -13.95 -6.74 16.96
C PRO A 66 -14.07 -5.21 16.82
N GLU A 67 -14.11 -4.50 17.94
CA GLU A 67 -14.23 -3.04 18.02
C GLU A 67 -12.94 -2.33 17.64
N LYS A 68 -11.78 -2.98 17.81
CA LYS A 68 -10.48 -2.46 17.39
C LYS A 68 -10.16 -2.68 15.91
N ILE A 69 -10.91 -3.57 15.25
CA ILE A 69 -10.74 -3.84 13.83
C ILE A 69 -11.45 -2.75 13.03
N GLN A 70 -10.74 -2.12 12.10
CA GLN A 70 -11.25 -1.05 11.23
C GLN A 70 -12.52 -1.50 10.48
N ASP A 71 -13.54 -0.64 10.45
CA ASP A 71 -14.78 -0.92 9.74
C ASP A 71 -14.59 -0.99 8.22
N SER A 72 -13.64 -0.21 7.67
CA SER A 72 -13.22 -0.32 6.28
C SER A 72 -12.68 -1.71 5.93
N LEU A 73 -11.85 -2.30 6.80
CA LEU A 73 -11.34 -3.66 6.60
C LEU A 73 -12.48 -4.69 6.61
N LYS A 74 -13.45 -4.55 7.53
CA LYS A 74 -14.63 -5.43 7.59
C LYS A 74 -15.45 -5.33 6.29
N ALA A 75 -15.75 -4.12 5.84
CA ALA A 75 -16.51 -3.87 4.62
C ALA A 75 -15.79 -4.41 3.37
N ILE A 76 -14.50 -4.11 3.22
CA ILE A 76 -13.70 -4.56 2.07
C ILE A 76 -13.65 -6.09 1.99
N VAL A 77 -13.39 -6.78 3.11
CA VAL A 77 -13.34 -8.24 3.12
C VAL A 77 -14.69 -8.87 2.82
N ALA A 78 -15.80 -8.24 3.22
CA ALA A 78 -17.15 -8.72 2.94
C ALA A 78 -17.57 -8.50 1.47
N GLU A 79 -17.21 -7.36 0.87
CA GLU A 79 -17.74 -6.93 -0.43
C GLU A 79 -16.82 -7.16 -1.62
N VAL A 80 -15.50 -7.20 -1.42
CA VAL A 80 -14.51 -7.37 -2.48
C VAL A 80 -14.15 -8.86 -2.61
N THR A 81 -15.08 -9.61 -3.20
CA THR A 81 -15.02 -11.07 -3.35
C THR A 81 -15.14 -11.50 -4.82
N GLY A 82 -15.02 -12.81 -5.10
CA GLY A 82 -15.13 -13.38 -6.45
C GLY A 82 -14.15 -12.73 -7.43
N ASP A 83 -14.63 -12.34 -8.60
CA ASP A 83 -13.82 -11.73 -9.67
C ASP A 83 -13.24 -10.35 -9.30
N ARG A 84 -13.66 -9.75 -8.17
CA ARG A 84 -13.07 -8.50 -7.65
C ARG A 84 -11.83 -8.75 -6.80
N ARG A 85 -11.55 -9.99 -6.41
CA ARG A 85 -10.41 -10.39 -5.57
C ARG A 85 -9.34 -11.06 -6.44
N GLY A 86 -8.14 -10.49 -6.44
CA GLY A 86 -6.96 -11.06 -7.08
C GLY A 86 -6.26 -12.11 -6.20
N PRO A 87 -5.26 -12.81 -6.76
CA PRO A 87 -4.55 -13.90 -6.07
C PRO A 87 -3.60 -13.41 -4.95
N GLY A 88 -3.25 -12.12 -4.92
CA GLY A 88 -2.33 -11.57 -3.92
C GLY A 88 -2.99 -11.19 -2.59
N GLY A 89 -2.20 -11.05 -1.54
CA GLY A 89 -2.67 -10.77 -0.17
C GLY A 89 -3.04 -9.30 0.09
N HIS A 90 -2.42 -8.36 -0.62
CA HIS A 90 -2.46 -6.93 -0.29
C HIS A 90 -3.80 -6.27 -0.64
N ILE A 91 -4.32 -5.45 0.27
CA ILE A 91 -5.39 -4.47 -0.03
C ILE A 91 -4.70 -3.15 -0.39
N LEU A 92 -4.79 -2.75 -1.65
CA LEU A 92 -4.11 -1.57 -2.17
C LEU A 92 -5.13 -0.48 -2.46
N THR A 93 -4.96 0.70 -1.88
CA THR A 93 -5.85 1.84 -2.11
C THR A 93 -5.45 2.57 -3.39
N GLY A 94 -6.42 2.77 -4.28
CA GLY A 94 -6.22 3.25 -5.65
C GLY A 94 -7.11 2.50 -6.66
N PRO A 95 -6.84 2.60 -7.97
CA PRO A 95 -5.72 3.34 -8.56
C PRO A 95 -5.97 4.85 -8.69
N VAL A 96 -4.91 5.62 -8.46
CA VAL A 96 -4.83 7.06 -8.68
C VAL A 96 -4.32 7.33 -10.09
N TYR A 97 -5.08 8.08 -10.86
CA TYR A 97 -4.69 8.55 -12.19
C TYR A 97 -3.97 9.89 -12.09
N VAL A 98 -2.74 9.97 -12.59
CA VAL A 98 -1.96 11.21 -12.66
C VAL A 98 -2.09 11.81 -14.06
N GLU A 99 -2.74 12.97 -14.16
CA GLU A 99 -2.96 13.64 -15.43
C GLU A 99 -1.64 13.92 -16.17
N GLY A 100 -1.57 13.49 -17.42
CA GLY A 100 -0.42 13.68 -18.31
C GLY A 100 0.70 12.65 -18.17
N ALA A 101 0.60 11.68 -17.27
CA ALA A 101 1.57 10.57 -17.21
C ALA A 101 1.28 9.56 -18.33
N GLU A 102 2.27 9.24 -19.16
CA GLU A 102 2.13 8.33 -20.30
C GLU A 102 3.17 7.20 -20.24
N PRO A 103 2.93 6.05 -20.91
CA PRO A 103 3.92 4.98 -21.00
C PRO A 103 5.28 5.48 -21.50
N GLY A 104 6.34 5.17 -20.75
CA GLY A 104 7.71 5.65 -21.00
C GLY A 104 8.15 6.79 -20.08
N ASP A 105 7.22 7.44 -19.38
CA ASP A 105 7.54 8.38 -18.31
C ASP A 105 8.00 7.67 -17.03
N VAL A 106 8.38 8.47 -16.03
CA VAL A 106 8.67 8.01 -14.67
C VAL A 106 7.78 8.76 -13.69
N LEU A 107 7.05 8.01 -12.86
CA LEU A 107 6.33 8.55 -11.73
C LEU A 107 7.28 8.73 -10.55
N GLU A 108 7.42 9.97 -10.09
CA GLU A 108 8.13 10.33 -8.86
C GLU A 108 7.15 10.36 -7.68
N VAL A 109 7.28 9.42 -6.75
CA VAL A 109 6.45 9.31 -5.54
C VAL A 109 7.26 9.77 -4.33
N LYS A 110 6.94 10.94 -3.79
CA LYS A 110 7.55 11.46 -2.56
C LYS A 110 6.72 11.06 -1.34
N ILE A 111 7.34 10.41 -0.38
CA ILE A 111 6.68 10.03 0.86
C ILE A 111 6.85 11.18 1.85
N LEU A 112 5.80 11.97 2.05
CA LEU A 112 5.86 13.16 2.90
C LEU A 112 5.75 12.82 4.38
N SER A 113 4.84 11.92 4.73
CA SER A 113 4.57 11.48 6.10
C SER A 113 3.92 10.11 6.10
N ILE A 114 4.10 9.36 7.18
CA ILE A 114 3.41 8.11 7.45
C ILE A 114 2.91 8.18 8.90
N ASP A 115 1.64 7.87 9.11
CA ASP A 115 1.02 7.75 10.45
C ASP A 115 0.33 6.39 10.54
N PHE A 116 0.13 5.92 11.77
CA PHE A 116 -0.57 4.68 12.04
C PHE A 116 -2.08 4.94 12.05
N SER A 117 -2.86 4.15 11.32
CA SER A 117 -4.33 4.19 11.38
C SER A 117 -4.91 3.36 12.53
N ILE A 118 -4.09 2.50 13.13
CA ILE A 118 -4.42 1.58 14.22
C ILE A 118 -3.34 1.60 15.31
N ASP A 119 -3.60 1.01 16.48
CA ASP A 119 -2.68 0.96 17.64
C ASP A 119 -1.92 -0.37 17.76
N TYR A 120 -1.94 -1.20 16.72
CA TYR A 120 -1.25 -2.48 16.68
C TYR A 120 -0.75 -2.86 15.28
N GLY A 121 0.32 -3.63 15.22
CA GLY A 121 0.70 -4.44 14.07
C GLY A 121 0.38 -5.92 14.32
N TYR A 122 0.59 -6.76 13.30
CA TYR A 122 0.60 -8.20 13.48
C TYR A 122 1.82 -8.81 12.81
N ASN A 123 2.33 -9.89 13.38
CA ASN A 123 3.41 -10.67 12.81
C ASN A 123 2.97 -12.13 12.70
N GLY A 124 2.98 -12.67 11.49
CA GLY A 124 2.80 -14.10 11.24
C GLY A 124 4.12 -14.77 10.90
N CYS A 125 4.18 -16.10 11.01
CA CYS A 125 5.36 -16.85 10.61
C CYS A 125 5.12 -17.56 9.27
N ASN A 126 5.48 -16.85 8.19
CA ASN A 126 5.53 -17.35 6.82
C ASN A 126 6.78 -16.74 6.17
N GLY A 127 7.60 -17.52 5.47
CA GLY A 127 8.79 -16.97 4.83
C GLY A 127 9.76 -18.01 4.30
N PHE A 128 10.96 -17.55 3.97
CA PHE A 128 12.02 -18.31 3.27
C PHE A 128 12.57 -19.51 4.07
N ILE A 129 12.46 -19.48 5.41
CA ILE A 129 12.90 -20.56 6.30
C ILE A 129 11.69 -21.09 7.07
N PRO A 130 10.86 -21.96 6.48
CA PRO A 130 9.64 -22.47 7.12
C PRO A 130 9.90 -23.25 8.41
N GLU A 131 11.09 -23.83 8.57
CA GLU A 131 11.49 -24.64 9.72
C GLU A 131 11.62 -23.80 10.99
N ASN A 132 11.88 -22.49 10.85
CA ASN A 132 11.93 -21.55 11.98
C ASN A 132 10.52 -21.15 12.46
N CYS A 133 9.47 -21.59 11.77
CA CYS A 133 8.10 -21.26 12.10
C CYS A 133 7.43 -22.40 12.86
N ASP A 134 7.25 -22.21 14.16
CA ASP A 134 6.29 -23.01 14.92
C ASP A 134 4.87 -22.68 14.44
N ARG A 135 4.31 -23.55 13.59
CA ARG A 135 2.97 -23.40 13.02
C ARG A 135 1.85 -23.51 14.05
N SER A 136 2.14 -23.98 15.26
CA SER A 136 1.19 -23.96 16.38
C SER A 136 1.05 -22.56 16.98
N VAL A 137 2.07 -21.71 16.82
CA VAL A 137 2.03 -20.31 17.22
C VAL A 137 1.38 -19.52 16.10
N GLY A 138 0.14 -19.07 16.34
CA GLY A 138 -0.60 -18.21 15.43
C GLY A 138 0.08 -16.85 15.22
N SER A 139 -0.59 -15.95 14.50
CA SER A 139 -0.11 -14.57 14.38
C SER A 139 -0.07 -13.88 15.75
N ARG A 140 0.99 -13.11 15.98
CA ARG A 140 1.18 -12.30 17.18
C ARG A 140 0.70 -10.89 16.91
N ILE A 141 -0.08 -10.32 17.82
CA ILE A 141 -0.41 -8.89 17.80
C ILE A 141 0.66 -8.12 18.55
N MET A 142 1.10 -7.02 17.96
CA MET A 142 2.21 -6.20 18.43
C MET A 142 1.68 -4.79 18.73
N PRO A 143 1.55 -4.38 20.00
CA PRO A 143 1.04 -3.05 20.33
C PRO A 143 2.02 -1.96 19.88
N ILE A 144 1.50 -0.85 19.36
CA ILE A 144 2.29 0.29 18.89
C ILE A 144 2.24 1.38 19.96
N ASP A 145 3.40 1.69 20.56
CA ASP A 145 3.56 2.90 21.36
C ASP A 145 4.00 4.05 20.46
N ARG A 146 3.05 4.95 20.15
CA ARG A 146 3.30 6.13 19.31
C ARG A 146 4.12 7.21 20.00
N LYS A 147 4.22 7.21 21.33
CA LYS A 147 5.00 8.21 22.08
C LYS A 147 6.48 7.89 22.01
N THR A 148 6.83 6.62 22.20
CA THR A 148 8.22 6.15 22.15
C THR A 148 8.63 5.63 20.78
N MET A 149 7.69 5.48 19.85
CA MET A 149 7.89 4.81 18.56
C MET A 149 8.51 3.43 18.73
N THR A 150 7.88 2.60 19.57
CA THR A 150 8.34 1.23 19.86
C THR A 150 7.18 0.23 19.90
N SER A 151 7.49 -1.04 19.72
CA SER A 151 6.56 -2.15 19.95
C SER A 151 7.24 -3.27 20.75
N GLU A 152 6.59 -3.76 21.80
CA GLU A 152 7.08 -4.93 22.55
C GLU A 152 6.65 -6.22 21.85
N TYR A 153 7.62 -6.97 21.33
CA TYR A 153 7.39 -8.24 20.63
C TYR A 153 7.21 -9.40 21.61
N ALA A 154 8.03 -9.43 22.66
CA ALA A 154 8.01 -10.40 23.74
C ALA A 154 8.57 -9.75 25.01
N PRO A 155 8.36 -10.32 26.22
CA PRO A 155 8.86 -9.73 27.46
C PRO A 155 10.33 -9.33 27.38
N GLY A 156 10.60 -8.04 27.45
CA GLY A 156 11.96 -7.46 27.38
C GLY A 156 12.56 -7.34 25.97
N ILE A 157 11.81 -7.69 24.92
CA ILE A 157 12.17 -7.50 23.51
C ILE A 157 11.34 -6.34 22.94
N VAL A 158 11.95 -5.16 22.91
CA VAL A 158 11.32 -3.93 22.41
C VAL A 158 11.95 -3.54 21.07
N ILE A 159 11.10 -3.39 20.05
CA ILE A 159 11.49 -3.09 18.67
C ILE A 159 11.23 -1.59 18.41
N PRO A 160 12.23 -0.82 17.94
CA PRO A 160 12.00 0.54 17.47
C PRO A 160 11.22 0.54 16.16
N LEU A 161 10.26 1.44 16.04
CA LEU A 161 9.38 1.56 14.88
C LEU A 161 9.89 2.61 13.91
N ARG A 162 9.95 2.24 12.63
CA ARG A 162 10.27 3.12 11.51
C ARG A 162 9.33 2.77 10.36
N PRO A 163 8.11 3.33 10.34
CA PRO A 163 7.05 2.83 9.50
C PRO A 163 7.35 3.07 8.01
N PHE A 164 6.89 2.15 7.17
CA PHE A 164 6.98 2.22 5.72
C PHE A 164 5.83 1.47 5.06
N PHE A 165 5.60 1.69 3.76
CA PHE A 165 4.66 0.90 2.97
C PHE A 165 5.42 -0.16 2.18
N GLY A 166 5.08 -1.43 2.38
CA GLY A 166 5.66 -2.56 1.65
C GLY A 166 5.27 -2.54 0.18
N SER A 167 4.06 -2.04 -0.12
CA SER A 167 3.48 -2.07 -1.45
C SER A 167 3.16 -0.68 -2.01
N MET A 168 3.92 -0.26 -3.02
CA MET A 168 3.68 0.96 -3.81
C MET A 168 3.97 0.65 -5.27
N GLY A 169 2.97 0.76 -6.14
CA GLY A 169 3.11 0.35 -7.53
C GLY A 169 2.20 1.09 -8.48
N VAL A 170 2.52 0.99 -9.76
CA VAL A 170 1.70 1.50 -10.86
C VAL A 170 1.05 0.33 -11.61
N ALA A 171 0.13 0.59 -12.52
CA ALA A 171 -0.37 -0.46 -13.40
C ALA A 171 0.77 -1.10 -14.22
N PRO A 172 0.74 -2.43 -14.40
CA PRO A 172 1.66 -3.11 -15.30
C PRO A 172 1.38 -2.73 -16.77
N ALA A 173 2.24 -3.17 -17.68
CA ALA A 173 1.99 -3.06 -19.11
C ALA A 173 0.66 -3.77 -19.50
N PRO A 174 -0.19 -3.18 -20.35
CA PRO A 174 -1.54 -3.68 -20.63
C PRO A 174 -1.62 -5.15 -21.05
N GLU A 175 -0.62 -5.65 -21.78
CA GLU A 175 -0.53 -7.03 -22.26
C GLU A 175 -0.39 -8.08 -21.16
N LEU A 176 0.01 -7.67 -19.94
CA LEU A 176 0.14 -8.57 -18.79
C LEU A 176 -1.20 -8.87 -18.09
N GLY A 177 -2.26 -8.13 -18.43
CA GLY A 177 -3.54 -8.25 -17.73
C GLY A 177 -3.42 -7.92 -16.23
N ARG A 178 -4.13 -8.67 -15.39
CA ARG A 178 -4.01 -8.52 -13.93
C ARG A 178 -2.77 -9.25 -13.43
N VAL A 179 -1.92 -8.55 -12.69
CA VAL A 179 -0.74 -9.15 -12.04
C VAL A 179 -0.99 -9.27 -10.54
N SER A 180 -0.53 -10.35 -9.93
CA SER A 180 -0.64 -10.55 -8.48
C SER A 180 0.06 -9.41 -7.72
N SER A 181 -0.53 -8.96 -6.61
CA SER A 181 0.12 -7.97 -5.75
C SER A 181 1.30 -8.53 -4.95
N ASN A 182 1.54 -9.86 -4.95
CA ASN A 182 2.52 -10.50 -4.06
C ASN A 182 3.98 -10.29 -4.48
N PRO A 183 4.43 -10.74 -5.66
CA PRO A 183 5.80 -10.46 -6.07
C PRO A 183 5.92 -9.01 -6.54
N PRO A 184 7.02 -8.32 -6.22
CA PRO A 184 7.35 -7.09 -6.91
C PRO A 184 7.65 -7.36 -8.39
N GLY A 185 7.61 -6.31 -9.20
CA GLY A 185 8.00 -6.37 -10.60
C GLY A 185 8.49 -5.04 -11.13
N ARG A 186 8.51 -4.90 -12.46
CA ARG A 186 8.89 -3.63 -13.12
C ARG A 186 7.97 -2.46 -12.74
N HIS A 187 6.73 -2.78 -12.35
CA HIS A 187 5.73 -1.82 -11.86
C HIS A 187 5.92 -1.45 -10.37
N ALA A 188 7.07 -1.79 -9.79
CA ALA A 188 7.34 -1.81 -8.35
C ALA A 188 6.42 -2.80 -7.63
N GLY A 189 5.42 -2.32 -6.90
CA GLY A 189 4.49 -3.16 -6.15
C GLY A 189 5.05 -3.52 -4.78
N ASN A 190 4.99 -4.81 -4.41
CA ASN A 190 5.42 -5.30 -3.10
C ASN A 190 6.95 -5.35 -2.95
N LEU A 191 7.57 -4.18 -2.82
CA LEU A 191 9.02 -4.04 -2.70
C LEU A 191 9.53 -4.44 -1.31
N ASP A 192 8.71 -4.30 -0.27
CA ASP A 192 9.08 -4.58 1.13
C ASP A 192 10.41 -3.91 1.54
N ASN A 193 10.67 -2.73 1.00
CA ASN A 193 11.91 -2.00 1.24
C ASN A 193 11.75 -1.08 2.45
N ARG A 194 12.29 -1.50 3.59
CA ARG A 194 12.26 -0.75 4.86
C ARG A 194 12.85 0.67 4.81
N GLU A 195 13.58 1.02 3.76
CA GLU A 195 14.13 2.38 3.59
C GLU A 195 13.11 3.34 2.93
N LEU A 196 11.94 2.87 2.48
CA LEU A 196 10.86 3.69 1.92
C LEU A 196 10.05 4.41 3.02
N VAL A 197 10.73 5.27 3.76
CA VAL A 197 10.20 6.02 4.90
C VAL A 197 9.85 7.46 4.52
N ALA A 198 9.21 8.20 5.42
CA ALA A 198 8.99 9.64 5.24
C ALA A 198 10.30 10.39 4.92
N GLY A 199 10.25 11.28 3.92
CA GLY A 199 11.39 12.00 3.38
C GLY A 199 12.09 11.31 2.19
N THR A 200 11.69 10.09 1.82
CA THR A 200 12.25 9.39 0.65
C THR A 200 11.41 9.55 -0.60
N THR A 201 12.03 9.24 -1.75
CA THR A 201 11.40 9.30 -3.06
C THR A 201 11.57 7.96 -3.78
N LEU A 202 10.47 7.41 -4.28
CA LEU A 202 10.44 6.23 -5.16
C LEU A 202 10.17 6.66 -6.60
N PHE A 203 10.98 6.18 -7.53
CA PHE A 203 10.81 6.43 -8.97
C PHE A 203 10.33 5.14 -9.65
N ILE A 204 9.16 5.20 -10.31
CA ILE A 204 8.52 4.03 -10.92
C ILE A 204 8.29 4.30 -12.41
N PRO A 205 8.78 3.45 -13.34
CA PRO A 205 8.49 3.60 -14.76
C PRO A 205 6.98 3.45 -15.03
N VAL A 206 6.42 4.32 -15.87
CA VAL A 206 5.00 4.30 -16.24
C VAL A 206 4.78 3.35 -17.42
N PHE A 207 3.81 2.44 -17.29
CA PHE A 207 3.47 1.46 -18.34
C PHE A 207 2.05 1.61 -18.91
N ALA A 208 1.20 2.42 -18.27
CA ALA A 208 -0.17 2.67 -18.68
C ALA A 208 -0.51 4.17 -18.50
N PRO A 209 -1.40 4.74 -19.32
CA PRO A 209 -1.83 6.13 -19.18
C PRO A 209 -2.33 6.44 -17.76
N GLY A 210 -1.86 7.55 -17.21
CA GLY A 210 -2.12 8.01 -15.86
C GLY A 210 -1.40 7.24 -14.76
N ALA A 211 -0.49 6.33 -15.10
CA ALA A 211 0.22 5.41 -14.21
C ALA A 211 -0.67 4.41 -13.45
N LEU A 212 -1.84 4.82 -12.94
CA LEU A 212 -2.73 4.02 -12.10
C LEU A 212 -2.00 3.54 -10.83
N PHE A 213 -1.57 4.52 -10.03
CA PHE A 213 -0.79 4.28 -8.81
C PHE A 213 -1.66 3.73 -7.67
N GLU A 214 -1.17 2.71 -6.99
CA GLU A 214 -1.81 2.05 -5.84
C GLU A 214 -0.80 1.87 -4.71
N ILE A 215 -1.27 1.99 -3.46
CA ILE A 215 -0.45 1.92 -2.24
C ILE A 215 -1.14 1.14 -1.13
N GLY A 216 -0.39 0.39 -0.34
CA GLY A 216 -0.90 -0.35 0.82
C GLY A 216 0.19 -1.08 1.57
N ASP A 217 -0.21 -2.06 2.37
CA ASP A 217 0.69 -2.94 3.12
C ASP A 217 1.62 -2.16 4.06
N GLY A 218 1.04 -1.47 5.05
CA GLY A 218 1.83 -0.75 6.05
C GLY A 218 2.56 -1.68 7.03
N HIS A 219 3.83 -1.39 7.29
CA HIS A 219 4.72 -2.07 8.25
C HIS A 219 5.20 -1.12 9.35
#